data_AF-A0A519UK34-F1
#
_entry.id   AF-A0A519UK34-F1
#
_cell.length_a   1.000
_cell.length_b   1.000
_cell.length_c   1.000
_cell.angle_alpha   90.00
_cell.angle_beta   90.00
_cell.angle_gamma   90.00
#
_symmetry.space_group_name_H-M   'P 1'
#
loop_
_entity.id
_entity.type
_entity.pdbx_description
1 polymer ?
#
loop_
_entity_poly.entity_id
_entity_poly.type
_entity_poly.pdbx_seq_one_letter_code
_entity_poly.pdbx_strand_id
1 'polypeptide(L)'
;MSELLYPNASLVLNTMHIQLADGGTYNALLNSVDNTKGTISNNGQTVTWKDVNMHQVLGNMYNKYSQFNLRVSSGSFISGGAAQAAADFRCGIFSIRFRGCELVNQTYNHLLGTCTDTAPVVALNLSQGSTSVPTVMNILGENIVAFRKPNNVYCDITLDWASLESATGKVAQTIGHWAFICDIFPILESKIN
;
A
#
# COMPACT_ATOMS: atom_id res chain seq x y z
N MET A 1 -19.40 14.96 3.59
CA MET A 1 -20.26 14.45 4.69
C MET A 1 -21.24 13.34 4.23
N SER A 2 -21.11 12.77 3.02
CA SER A 2 -21.96 11.65 2.54
C SER A 2 -21.37 10.26 2.79
N GLU A 3 -20.07 10.15 3.08
CA GLU A 3 -19.35 8.87 3.16
C GLU A 3 -19.70 8.05 4.42
N LEU A 4 -20.22 8.67 5.49
CA LEU A 4 -20.63 7.99 6.73
C LEU A 4 -21.98 7.27 6.64
N LEU A 5 -22.77 7.51 5.59
CA LEU A 5 -24.08 6.90 5.40
C LEU A 5 -24.01 5.55 4.67
N TYR A 6 -22.87 5.24 4.06
CA TYR A 6 -22.66 4.02 3.29
C TYR A 6 -21.78 3.04 4.07
N PRO A 7 -22.01 1.73 3.94
CA PRO A 7 -21.16 0.74 4.59
C PRO A 7 -19.72 0.90 4.10
N ASN A 8 -18.78 0.83 5.04
CA ASN A 8 -17.35 0.89 4.79
C ASN A 8 -16.65 -0.31 5.46
N ALA A 9 -15.50 -0.65 4.92
CA ALA A 9 -14.53 -1.55 5.53
C ALA A 9 -13.20 -0.82 5.66
N SER A 10 -12.37 -1.28 6.59
CA SER A 10 -11.01 -0.77 6.72
C SER A 10 -10.03 -1.95 6.67
N LEU A 11 -8.90 -1.73 6.01
CA LEU A 11 -7.83 -2.70 5.83
C LEU A 11 -6.52 -2.06 6.29
N VAL A 12 -5.77 -2.77 7.13
CA VAL A 12 -4.41 -2.35 7.51
C VAL A 12 -3.40 -3.20 6.76
N LEU A 13 -2.64 -2.55 5.88
CA LEU A 13 -1.52 -3.16 5.17
C LEU A 13 -0.24 -2.82 5.92
N ASN A 14 0.35 -3.80 6.59
CA ASN A 14 1.61 -3.61 7.33
C ASN A 14 2.66 -4.64 6.94
N THR A 15 3.93 -4.23 7.02
CA THR A 15 5.08 -5.05 6.66
C THR A 15 5.46 -6.06 7.75
N MET A 16 5.02 -5.86 9.01
CA MET A 16 5.29 -6.81 10.10
C MET A 16 4.59 -8.15 9.89
N HIS A 17 3.37 -8.16 9.33
CA HIS A 17 2.64 -9.39 9.02
C HIS A 17 3.38 -10.29 8.02
N ILE A 18 4.26 -9.72 7.21
CA ILE A 18 5.11 -10.47 6.28
C ILE A 18 6.38 -10.89 7.01
N GLN A 19 7.13 -9.97 7.62
CA GLN A 19 8.43 -10.33 8.23
C GLN A 19 8.32 -11.34 9.39
N LEU A 20 7.27 -11.25 10.21
CA LEU A 20 7.07 -12.13 11.37
C LEU A 20 6.18 -13.35 11.06
N ALA A 21 5.78 -13.52 9.80
CA ALA A 21 5.02 -14.69 9.38
C ALA A 21 5.81 -15.99 9.58
N ASP A 22 5.08 -17.09 9.78
CA ASP A 22 5.65 -18.45 9.81
C ASP A 22 6.73 -18.65 10.89
N GLY A 23 6.65 -17.89 11.99
CA GLY A 23 7.65 -17.89 13.07
C GLY A 23 8.91 -17.09 12.73
N GLY A 24 8.85 -16.26 11.69
CA GLY A 24 9.94 -15.41 11.23
C GLY A 24 10.41 -14.42 12.30
N THR A 25 11.71 -14.11 12.26
CA THR A 25 12.32 -13.10 13.13
C THR A 25 12.33 -11.74 12.44
N TYR A 26 12.41 -10.68 13.23
CA TYR A 26 12.58 -9.32 12.72
C TYR A 26 13.82 -9.24 11.83
N ASN A 27 13.63 -8.84 10.57
CA ASN A 27 14.72 -8.73 9.60
C ASN A 27 15.13 -7.27 9.46
N ALA A 28 16.20 -6.90 10.16
CA ALA A 28 16.80 -5.57 10.11
C ALA A 28 17.56 -5.28 8.79
N LEU A 29 17.72 -6.28 7.91
CA LEU A 29 18.45 -6.16 6.65
C LEU A 29 17.47 -5.89 5.50
N LEU A 30 17.90 -5.13 4.48
CA LEU A 30 17.14 -4.80 3.26
C LEU A 30 16.93 -5.99 2.32
N ASN A 31 17.06 -7.21 2.81
CA ASN A 31 16.97 -8.42 2.01
C ASN A 31 15.53 -8.68 1.58
N SER A 32 15.37 -9.35 0.44
CA SER A 32 14.05 -9.81 0.02
C SER A 32 13.52 -10.85 1.01
N VAL A 33 12.23 -10.77 1.31
CA VAL A 33 11.48 -11.73 2.14
C VAL A 33 10.42 -12.35 1.25
N ASP A 34 10.23 -13.66 1.32
CA ASP A 34 9.17 -14.37 0.63
C ASP A 34 8.68 -15.52 1.51
N ASN A 35 7.40 -15.50 1.88
CA ASN A 35 6.77 -16.50 2.73
C ASN A 35 5.28 -16.66 2.43
N THR A 36 4.54 -17.34 3.32
CA THR A 36 3.12 -17.64 3.10
C THR A 36 2.20 -16.42 3.23
N LYS A 37 2.66 -15.32 3.84
CA LYS A 37 1.84 -14.10 4.04
C LYS A 37 2.16 -13.00 3.04
N GLY A 38 3.33 -13.04 2.42
CA GLY A 38 3.68 -12.00 1.46
C GLY A 38 5.10 -12.07 0.94
N THR A 39 5.45 -11.04 0.17
CA THR A 39 6.80 -10.78 -0.28
C THR A 39 7.20 -9.34 -0.02
N ILE A 40 8.47 -9.13 0.33
CA ILE A 40 9.15 -7.83 0.29
C ILE A 40 10.30 -8.01 -0.69
N SER A 41 10.36 -7.23 -1.76
CA SER A 41 11.40 -7.34 -2.79
C SER A 41 11.89 -5.96 -3.23
N ASN A 42 12.92 -5.91 -4.07
CA ASN A 42 13.52 -4.67 -4.56
C ASN A 42 13.92 -3.71 -3.43
N ASN A 43 14.57 -4.24 -2.39
CA ASN A 43 14.95 -3.50 -1.18
C ASN A 43 13.75 -2.80 -0.49
N GLY A 44 12.60 -3.45 -0.46
CA GLY A 44 11.37 -2.94 0.17
C GLY A 44 10.51 -2.05 -0.73
N GLN A 45 10.88 -1.85 -1.99
CA GLN A 45 10.09 -1.04 -2.92
C GLN A 45 8.81 -1.76 -3.38
N THR A 46 8.85 -3.09 -3.51
CA THR A 46 7.67 -3.86 -3.91
C THR A 46 7.27 -4.77 -2.76
N VAL A 47 6.08 -4.53 -2.20
CA VAL A 47 5.53 -5.29 -1.08
C VAL A 47 4.20 -5.90 -1.48
N THR A 48 4.07 -7.21 -1.33
CA THR A 48 2.87 -7.97 -1.68
C THR A 48 2.34 -8.69 -0.46
N TRP A 49 1.05 -8.52 -0.16
CA TRP A 49 0.30 -9.39 0.73
C TRP A 49 -0.39 -10.46 -0.11
N LYS A 50 -0.10 -11.73 0.20
CA LYS A 50 -0.64 -12.88 -0.53
C LYS A 50 -1.98 -13.33 0.05
N ASP A 51 -2.86 -13.82 -0.82
CA ASP A 51 -4.11 -14.49 -0.44
C ASP A 51 -4.95 -13.68 0.57
N VAL A 52 -5.12 -12.37 0.32
CA VAL A 52 -5.94 -11.52 1.18
C VAL A 52 -7.39 -11.93 1.02
N ASN A 53 -8.02 -12.38 2.11
CA ASN A 53 -9.41 -12.83 2.11
C ASN A 53 -10.38 -11.64 2.03
N MET A 54 -10.82 -11.31 0.82
CA MET A 54 -11.68 -10.15 0.59
C MET A 54 -13.10 -10.34 1.12
N HIS A 55 -13.57 -11.58 1.32
CA HIS A 55 -14.85 -11.82 1.98
C HIS A 55 -14.80 -11.40 3.46
N GLN A 56 -13.69 -11.66 4.14
CA GLN A 56 -13.47 -11.19 5.51
C GLN A 56 -13.25 -9.68 5.58
N VAL A 57 -12.44 -9.12 4.67
CA VAL A 57 -12.16 -7.67 4.63
C VAL A 57 -13.42 -6.86 4.36
N LEU A 58 -14.22 -7.24 3.36
CA LEU A 58 -15.40 -6.48 2.94
C LEU A 58 -16.66 -6.84 3.75
N GLY A 59 -16.65 -7.97 4.44
CA GLY A 59 -17.77 -8.49 5.22
C GLY A 59 -19.07 -8.52 4.42
N ASN A 60 -20.13 -7.92 4.97
CA ASN A 60 -21.45 -7.87 4.35
C ASN A 60 -21.48 -7.20 2.97
N MET A 61 -20.50 -6.35 2.65
CA MET A 61 -20.45 -5.69 1.35
C MET A 61 -20.04 -6.64 0.23
N TYR A 62 -19.26 -7.69 0.54
CA TYR A 62 -18.76 -8.65 -0.45
C TYR A 62 -19.89 -9.28 -1.27
N ASN A 63 -21.00 -9.62 -0.59
CA ASN A 63 -22.16 -10.26 -1.23
C ASN A 63 -23.12 -9.25 -1.86
N LYS A 64 -22.98 -7.95 -1.60
CA LYS A 64 -23.90 -6.90 -2.06
C LYS A 64 -23.38 -6.11 -3.25
N TYR A 65 -22.07 -6.00 -3.41
CA TYR A 65 -21.44 -5.18 -4.45
C TYR A 65 -20.38 -5.98 -5.19
N SER A 66 -20.17 -5.63 -6.46
CA SER A 66 -19.17 -6.26 -7.32
C SER A 66 -17.89 -5.44 -7.47
N GLN A 67 -17.95 -4.13 -7.18
CA GLN A 67 -16.82 -3.22 -7.31
C GLN A 67 -16.69 -2.30 -6.10
N PHE A 68 -15.45 -1.93 -5.81
CA PHE A 68 -15.08 -1.20 -4.60
C PHE A 68 -14.03 -0.15 -4.93
N ASN A 69 -14.08 0.93 -4.16
CA ASN A 69 -13.07 1.97 -4.11
C ASN A 69 -12.22 1.76 -2.86
N LEU A 70 -10.91 1.94 -3.00
CA LEU A 70 -9.93 1.94 -1.93
C LEU A 70 -9.23 3.30 -1.91
N ARG A 71 -9.04 3.84 -0.71
CA ARG A 71 -8.25 5.04 -0.45
C ARG A 71 -7.35 4.79 0.74
N VAL A 72 -6.10 5.24 0.67
CA VAL A 72 -5.23 5.32 1.86
C VAL A 72 -5.67 6.52 2.67
N SER A 73 -5.97 6.33 3.96
CA SER A 73 -6.40 7.41 4.86
C SER A 73 -5.32 7.86 5.83
N SER A 74 -4.37 6.98 6.15
CA SER A 74 -3.19 7.35 6.92
C SER A 74 -2.06 6.33 6.74
N GLY A 75 -0.84 6.76 7.06
CA GLY A 75 0.34 5.91 7.06
C GLY A 75 1.26 6.23 8.22
N SER A 76 1.97 5.21 8.68
CA SER A 76 3.02 5.35 9.69
C SER A 76 4.19 4.45 9.36
N PHE A 77 5.37 4.85 9.81
CA PHE A 77 6.59 4.08 9.64
C PHE A 77 7.46 4.15 10.89
N ILE A 78 8.40 3.24 10.98
CA ILE A 78 9.47 3.21 11.96
C ILE A 78 10.79 3.10 11.20
N SER A 79 11.77 3.93 11.55
CA SER A 79 13.10 3.84 10.98
C SER A 79 13.79 2.55 11.47
N GLY A 80 14.66 1.99 10.64
CA GLY A 80 15.44 0.79 10.98
C GLY A 80 16.51 1.05 12.05
N GLY A 81 17.54 0.20 12.10
CA GLY A 81 18.62 0.27 13.11
C GLY A 81 19.52 1.52 13.10
N ALA A 82 19.23 2.50 12.24
CA ALA A 82 19.91 3.80 12.20
C ALA A 82 18.90 4.93 12.03
N ALA A 83 19.03 5.98 12.85
CA ALA A 83 18.30 7.22 12.67
C ALA A 83 18.62 7.79 11.28
N GLN A 84 17.59 8.34 10.63
CA GLN A 84 17.72 8.94 9.31
C GLN A 84 17.76 10.45 9.48
N ALA A 85 18.76 11.11 8.90
CA ALA A 85 18.95 12.55 9.04
C ALA A 85 17.93 13.31 8.19
N ALA A 86 17.63 14.57 8.55
CA ALA A 86 16.75 15.43 7.75
C ALA A 86 17.18 15.52 6.27
N ALA A 87 18.49 15.46 6.00
CA ALA A 87 19.05 15.44 4.65
C ALA A 87 18.61 14.21 3.85
N ASP A 88 18.41 13.06 4.51
CA ASP A 88 17.96 11.82 3.87
C ASP A 88 16.48 11.92 3.43
N PHE A 89 15.70 12.76 4.12
CA PHE A 89 14.26 12.98 3.87
C PHE A 89 13.94 14.20 3.00
N ARG A 90 14.89 15.13 2.85
CA ARG A 90 14.62 16.51 2.41
C ARG A 90 14.13 16.67 0.96
N CYS A 91 14.11 15.61 0.14
CA CYS A 91 13.80 15.73 -1.28
C CYS A 91 13.03 14.54 -1.90
N GLY A 92 12.59 13.55 -1.13
CA GLY A 92 11.91 12.36 -1.68
C GLY A 92 10.39 12.45 -1.56
N ILE A 93 9.70 12.80 -2.64
CA ILE A 93 8.26 12.49 -2.76
C ILE A 93 8.17 11.05 -3.28
N PHE A 94 7.48 10.22 -2.51
CA PHE A 94 7.16 8.85 -2.91
C PHE A 94 5.75 8.84 -3.50
N SER A 95 5.62 8.27 -4.68
CA SER A 95 4.35 7.82 -5.21
C SER A 95 4.24 6.32 -4.96
N ILE A 96 3.10 5.89 -4.45
CA ILE A 96 2.79 4.47 -4.27
C ILE A 96 1.78 4.07 -5.32
N ARG A 97 2.04 2.95 -5.99
CA ARG A 97 1.14 2.35 -6.97
C ARG A 97 0.59 1.06 -6.40
N PHE A 98 -0.71 0.90 -6.49
CA PHE A 98 -1.43 -0.30 -6.14
C PHE A 98 -1.50 -1.23 -7.36
N ARG A 99 -1.33 -2.54 -7.14
CA ARG A 99 -1.63 -3.60 -8.09
C ARG A 99 -2.38 -4.73 -7.42
N GLY A 100 -3.10 -5.51 -8.22
CA GLY A 100 -3.88 -6.65 -7.77
C GLY A 100 -5.37 -6.35 -7.70
N CYS A 101 -6.12 -7.36 -7.26
CA CYS A 101 -7.58 -7.34 -7.13
C CYS A 101 -8.36 -6.86 -8.39
N GLU A 102 -7.88 -7.16 -9.61
CA GLU A 102 -8.52 -6.84 -10.90
C GLU A 102 -8.97 -5.36 -10.97
N LEU A 103 -8.02 -4.46 -11.24
CA LEU A 103 -8.27 -3.03 -11.21
C LEU A 103 -9.25 -2.58 -12.30
N VAL A 104 -10.16 -1.68 -11.92
CA VAL A 104 -11.09 -1.01 -12.82
C VAL A 104 -10.46 0.26 -13.40
N ASN A 105 -9.69 0.99 -12.59
CA ASN A 105 -8.92 2.14 -13.06
C ASN A 105 -7.44 1.79 -13.22
N GLN A 106 -7.01 1.69 -14.47
CA GLN A 106 -5.63 1.39 -14.84
C GLN A 106 -4.89 2.64 -15.28
N THR A 107 -3.57 2.63 -15.10
CA THR A 107 -2.71 3.75 -15.51
C THR A 107 -2.16 3.53 -16.91
N TYR A 108 -2.29 4.54 -17.76
CA TYR A 108 -1.64 4.56 -19.07
C TYR A 108 -0.12 4.71 -18.92
N ASN A 109 0.61 3.73 -19.44
CA ASN A 109 2.06 3.77 -19.50
C ASN A 109 2.50 4.37 -20.83
N HIS A 110 2.96 5.63 -20.79
CA HIS A 110 3.45 6.34 -21.97
C HIS A 110 4.65 5.67 -22.66
N LEU A 111 5.50 4.94 -21.91
CA LEU A 111 6.65 4.25 -22.50
C LEU A 111 6.21 3.04 -23.34
N LEU A 112 5.20 2.31 -22.87
CA LEU A 112 4.70 1.10 -23.56
C LEU A 112 3.53 1.37 -24.50
N GLY A 113 2.91 2.56 -24.41
CA GLY A 113 1.74 2.92 -25.20
C GLY A 113 0.47 2.15 -24.80
N THR A 114 0.44 1.57 -23.60
CA THR A 114 -0.64 0.68 -23.15
C THR A 114 -1.04 0.97 -21.70
N CYS A 115 -2.27 0.60 -21.33
CA CYS A 115 -2.67 0.58 -19.94
C CYS A 115 -1.97 -0.57 -19.21
N THR A 116 -1.48 -0.29 -18.01
CA THR A 116 -0.89 -1.30 -17.12
C THR A 116 -1.80 -1.51 -15.93
N ASP A 117 -1.83 -2.72 -15.39
CA ASP A 117 -2.65 -3.09 -14.23
C ASP A 117 -2.06 -2.53 -12.92
N THR A 118 -1.92 -1.20 -12.88
CA THR A 118 -1.39 -0.43 -11.79
C THR A 118 -2.19 0.87 -11.66
N ALA A 119 -2.45 1.32 -10.43
CA ALA A 119 -3.11 2.58 -10.16
C ALA A 119 -2.33 3.37 -9.09
N PRO A 120 -2.04 4.68 -9.28
CA PRO A 120 -1.48 5.48 -8.19
C PRO A 120 -2.50 5.57 -7.06
N VAL A 121 -2.06 5.32 -5.82
CA VAL A 121 -2.94 5.35 -4.64
C VAL A 121 -2.63 6.51 -3.71
N VAL A 122 -1.36 6.84 -3.50
CA VAL A 122 -0.97 7.94 -2.62
C VAL A 122 0.37 8.54 -3.03
N ALA A 123 0.51 9.85 -2.87
CA ALA A 123 1.78 10.55 -2.86
C ALA A 123 2.06 11.03 -1.43
N LEU A 124 3.25 10.74 -0.93
CA LEU A 124 3.64 11.07 0.44
C LEU A 124 5.09 11.55 0.51
N ASN A 125 5.41 12.22 1.60
CA ASN A 125 6.79 12.36 2.05
C ASN A 125 6.95 11.73 3.43
N LEU A 126 8.19 11.35 3.72
CA LEU A 126 8.59 10.83 5.01
C LEU A 126 9.29 11.95 5.76
N SER A 127 8.91 12.14 7.03
CA SER A 127 9.56 13.12 7.90
C SER A 127 10.77 12.49 8.58
N GLN A 128 11.65 13.31 9.15
CA GLN A 128 12.76 12.79 9.95
C GLN A 128 12.24 11.94 11.12
N GLY A 129 12.91 10.81 11.36
CA GLY A 129 12.54 9.87 12.41
C GLY A 129 13.75 9.44 13.24
N SER A 130 13.56 9.38 14.55
CA SER A 130 14.51 8.74 15.46
C SER A 130 14.48 7.22 15.29
N THR A 131 15.59 6.55 15.57
CA THR A 131 15.71 5.08 15.53
C THR A 131 14.60 4.43 16.36
N SER A 132 13.90 3.45 15.78
CA SER A 132 12.88 2.69 16.48
C SER A 132 11.71 3.52 17.08
N VAL A 133 11.46 4.71 16.54
CA VAL A 133 10.32 5.55 16.93
C VAL A 133 9.29 5.60 15.79
N PRO A 134 8.03 5.21 16.04
CA PRO A 134 6.95 5.37 15.07
C PRO A 134 6.76 6.85 14.71
N THR A 135 6.68 7.11 13.41
CA THR A 135 6.55 8.44 12.82
C THR A 135 5.42 8.40 11.79
N VAL A 136 4.63 9.46 11.73
CA VAL A 136 3.52 9.58 10.77
C VAL A 136 4.06 9.92 9.39
N MET A 137 3.53 9.28 8.36
CA MET A 137 3.79 9.66 6.97
C MET A 137 2.94 10.88 6.62
N ASN A 138 3.54 11.89 5.98
CA ASN A 138 2.78 13.06 5.58
C ASN A 138 2.26 12.87 4.14
N ILE A 139 0.96 12.63 4.05
CA ILE A 139 0.24 12.39 2.80
C ILE A 139 0.05 13.72 2.08
N LEU A 140 0.64 13.84 0.91
CA LEU A 140 0.61 15.03 0.06
C LEU A 140 -0.56 15.02 -0.93
N GLY A 141 -1.03 13.82 -1.29
CA GLY A 141 -2.17 13.63 -2.17
C GLY A 141 -2.63 12.18 -2.15
N GLU A 142 -3.95 11.99 -2.18
CA GLU A 142 -4.59 10.68 -2.18
C GLU A 142 -5.34 10.50 -3.48
N ASN A 143 -5.36 9.28 -3.98
CA ASN A 143 -6.18 8.89 -5.11
C ASN A 143 -7.09 7.72 -4.72
N ILE A 144 -8.18 7.56 -5.45
CA ILE A 144 -9.10 6.43 -5.28
C ILE A 144 -8.71 5.34 -6.28
N VAL A 145 -8.46 4.15 -5.76
CA VAL A 145 -8.23 2.94 -6.56
C VAL A 145 -9.52 2.16 -6.63
N ALA A 146 -10.03 1.93 -7.83
CA ALA A 146 -11.24 1.15 -8.07
C ALA A 146 -10.85 -0.26 -8.50
N PHE A 147 -11.46 -1.27 -7.88
CA PHE A 147 -11.14 -2.68 -8.11
C PHE A 147 -12.39 -3.57 -8.06
N ARG A 148 -12.33 -4.74 -8.68
CA ARG A 148 -13.40 -5.74 -8.65
C ARG A 148 -13.17 -6.74 -7.54
N LYS A 149 -14.25 -7.21 -6.89
CA LYS A 149 -14.06 -8.32 -5.94
C LYS A 149 -13.52 -9.56 -6.67
N PRO A 150 -12.58 -10.30 -6.06
CA PRO A 150 -12.05 -11.51 -6.67
C PRO A 150 -13.12 -12.61 -6.75
N ASN A 151 -13.17 -13.36 -7.84
CA ASN A 151 -14.10 -14.50 -7.98
C ASN A 151 -13.82 -15.60 -6.95
N ASN A 152 -12.56 -15.80 -6.58
CA ASN A 152 -12.12 -16.86 -5.68
C ASN A 152 -11.98 -16.40 -4.22
N VAL A 153 -12.63 -15.31 -3.79
CA VAL A 153 -12.54 -14.74 -2.43
C VAL A 153 -11.20 -14.11 -2.07
N TYR A 154 -10.11 -14.63 -2.60
CA TYR A 154 -8.75 -14.19 -2.33
C TYR A 154 -8.18 -13.34 -3.48
N CYS A 155 -7.44 -12.28 -3.15
CA CYS A 155 -6.56 -11.59 -4.08
C CYS A 155 -5.24 -11.22 -3.41
N ASP A 156 -4.19 -11.13 -4.21
CA ASP A 156 -2.95 -10.50 -3.79
C ASP A 156 -3.09 -8.98 -3.88
N ILE A 157 -2.51 -8.28 -2.90
CA ILE A 157 -2.42 -6.82 -2.89
C ILE A 157 -0.94 -6.47 -2.97
N THR A 158 -0.54 -5.73 -4.00
CA THR A 158 0.84 -5.26 -4.16
C THR A 158 0.91 -3.75 -4.11
N LEU A 159 1.85 -3.23 -3.34
CA LEU A 159 2.22 -1.81 -3.30
C LEU A 159 3.64 -1.63 -3.80
N ASP A 160 3.79 -0.81 -4.84
CA ASP A 160 5.08 -0.39 -5.38
C ASP A 160 5.40 1.05 -4.99
N TRP A 161 6.56 1.24 -4.39
CA TRP A 161 7.11 2.52 -4.02
C TRP A 161 7.99 3.05 -5.15
N ALA A 162 7.63 4.23 -5.65
CA ALA A 162 8.41 4.94 -6.66
C ALA A 162 8.76 6.34 -6.14
N SER A 163 10.05 6.61 -5.93
CA SER A 163 10.56 7.95 -5.62
C SER A 163 10.65 8.78 -6.90
N LEU A 164 10.23 10.04 -6.83
CA LEU A 164 10.70 11.06 -7.75
C LEU A 164 12.18 11.36 -7.39
N GLU A 165 13.04 11.50 -8.39
CA GLU A 165 14.49 11.67 -8.19
C GLU A 165 14.80 12.92 -7.34
N SER A 166 15.76 12.80 -6.42
CA SER A 166 16.23 13.95 -5.63
C SER A 166 17.38 14.68 -6.35
N ALA A 167 17.61 15.96 -6.03
CA ALA A 167 18.72 16.76 -6.58
C ALA A 167 20.12 16.17 -6.30
N THR A 168 20.23 15.23 -5.35
CA THR A 168 21.46 14.51 -4.97
C THR A 168 21.48 13.05 -5.45
N GLY A 169 20.54 12.64 -6.31
CA GLY A 169 20.36 11.24 -6.75
C GLY A 169 19.41 10.44 -5.84
N LYS A 170 19.24 9.13 -6.10
CA LYS A 170 18.39 8.25 -5.30
C LYS A 170 18.95 8.13 -3.88
N VAL A 171 18.40 8.86 -2.92
CA VAL A 171 18.74 8.65 -1.51
C VAL A 171 18.03 7.38 -1.05
N ALA A 172 18.81 6.36 -0.69
CA ALA A 172 18.28 5.14 -0.08
C ALA A 172 17.84 5.46 1.35
N GLN A 173 16.54 5.62 1.57
CA GLN A 173 15.99 5.78 2.91
C GLN A 173 15.76 4.41 3.55
N THR A 174 16.32 4.19 4.74
CA THR A 174 16.12 2.93 5.48
C THR A 174 14.81 3.00 6.27
N ILE A 175 13.71 2.64 5.62
CA ILE A 175 12.42 2.41 6.29
C ILE A 175 12.47 0.99 6.88
N GLY A 176 12.31 0.87 8.20
CA GLY A 176 12.31 -0.42 8.89
C GLY A 176 10.99 -1.15 8.67
N HIS A 177 9.91 -0.58 9.22
CA HIS A 177 8.55 -1.04 8.95
C HIS A 177 7.63 0.13 8.67
N TRP A 178 6.53 -0.19 8.00
CA TRP A 178 5.45 0.73 7.77
C TRP A 178 4.10 0.02 7.74
N ALA A 179 3.07 0.83 7.95
CA ALA A 179 1.67 0.45 7.87
C ALA A 179 0.88 1.54 7.14
N PHE A 180 -0.05 1.13 6.29
CA PHE A 180 -1.13 1.98 5.78
C PHE A 180 -2.46 1.53 6.33
N ILE A 181 -3.28 2.51 6.69
CA ILE A 181 -4.71 2.32 6.92
C ILE A 181 -5.40 2.69 5.62
N CYS A 182 -6.16 1.75 5.09
CA CYS A 182 -6.93 1.89 3.87
C CYS A 182 -8.41 1.79 4.20
N ASP A 183 -9.21 2.69 3.64
CA ASP A 183 -10.65 2.62 3.70
C ASP A 183 -11.18 2.09 2.36
N ILE A 184 -12.13 1.17 2.46
CA ILE A 184 -12.77 0.51 1.32
C ILE A 184 -14.26 0.77 1.38
N PHE A 185 -14.82 1.28 0.29
CA PHE A 185 -16.23 1.60 0.16
C PHE A 185 -16.77 1.14 -1.19
N PRO A 186 -18.05 0.76 -1.28
CA PRO A 186 -18.61 0.20 -2.51
C PRO A 186 -18.78 1.27 -3.59
N ILE A 187 -18.66 0.86 -4.85
CA ILE A 187 -19.20 1.63 -5.98
C ILE A 187 -20.69 1.32 -6.04
N LEU A 188 -21.55 2.33 -5.82
CA LEU A 188 -22.98 2.13 -5.61
C LEU A 188 -23.67 1.51 -6.82
N GLU A 189 -23.22 1.86 -8.02
CA GLU A 189 -23.69 1.36 -9.31
C GLU A 189 -23.37 -0.14 -9.51
N SER A 190 -22.46 -0.69 -8.70
CA SER A 190 -22.02 -2.09 -8.80
C SER A 190 -22.84 -3.08 -7.95
N LYS A 191 -23.96 -2.62 -7.38
CA LYS A 191 -24.84 -3.44 -6.54
C LYS A 191 -25.34 -4.66 -7.31
N ILE A 192 -25.23 -5.83 -6.69
CA ILE A 192 -25.68 -7.11 -7.25
C ILE A 192 -27.18 -7.23 -6.98
N ASN A 193 -27.95 -7.51 -8.03
CA ASN A 193 -29.40 -7.75 -7.95
C ASN A 193 -29.70 -9.18 -7.49
#